data_AF-A0A6A4C7M7-F1
#
_entry.id   AF-A0A6A4C7M7-F1
#
_cell.length_a   1.000
_cell.length_b   1.000
_cell.length_c   1.000
_cell.angle_alpha   90.00
_cell.angle_beta   90.00
_cell.angle_gamma   90.00
#
_symmetry.space_group_name_H-M   'P 1'
#
loop_
_entity.id
_entity.type
_entity.pdbx_description
1 polymer ?
#
loop_
_entity_poly.entity_id
_entity_poly.type
_entity_poly.pdbx_seq_one_letter_code
_entity_poly.pdbx_strand_id
1 'polypeptide(L)'
;MDHKDSSYAEAPATPRAKWPEPSTPFSQLANPLAKASLPSIIMAQWIQPMVSLGASRVLEKEDVWPICARDACASLEQRFRRVYDPSRRHPFNVSPLAAAYARTFQTELSFVLLSCVLYVVALALQSYVAQAILQFLNDEENLFHISSGYWLMAMMTLSSLVAVCALNYVFFSASRIGANMRSLTMSLVFDKALKLSSAARQDYTTGEVLTLMSVDTERVFLLMIQGPWLFMG
;
A
#
# COMPACT_ATOMS: atom_id res chain seq x y z
N MET A 1 -13.58 15.47 -45.37
CA MET A 1 -12.25 14.96 -44.97
C MET A 1 -11.65 16.11 -44.19
N ASP A 2 -11.92 16.19 -42.89
CA ASP A 2 -11.45 17.30 -42.04
C ASP A 2 -10.81 16.71 -40.80
N HIS A 3 -9.48 16.76 -40.79
CA HIS A 3 -8.63 16.44 -39.65
C HIS A 3 -8.80 17.57 -38.63
N LYS A 4 -9.56 17.32 -37.56
CA LYS A 4 -9.64 18.23 -36.43
C LYS A 4 -8.45 17.94 -35.51
N ASP A 5 -7.43 18.80 -35.57
CA ASP A 5 -6.28 18.79 -34.69
C ASP A 5 -6.74 18.83 -33.23
N SER A 6 -6.53 17.73 -32.51
CA SER A 6 -6.66 17.67 -31.05
C SER A 6 -5.41 18.33 -30.45
N SER A 7 -5.40 19.66 -30.46
CA SER A 7 -4.43 20.44 -29.70
C SER A 7 -4.78 20.30 -28.22
N TYR A 8 -4.06 19.42 -27.52
CA TYR A 8 -4.07 19.42 -26.06
C TYR A 8 -3.51 20.77 -25.61
N ALA A 9 -4.32 21.54 -24.87
CA ALA A 9 -3.87 22.79 -24.29
C ALA A 9 -2.70 22.49 -23.34
N GLU A 10 -1.49 22.89 -23.72
CA GLU A 10 -0.34 22.88 -22.80
C GLU A 10 -0.67 23.76 -21.60
N ALA A 11 -0.45 23.22 -20.40
CA ALA A 11 -0.62 23.97 -19.18
C ALA A 11 0.30 25.21 -19.21
N PRO A 12 -0.16 26.39 -18.73
CA PRO A 12 0.65 27.59 -18.72
C PRO A 12 1.94 27.34 -17.91
N ALA A 13 3.08 27.76 -18.49
CA ALA A 13 4.38 27.60 -17.87
C ALA A 13 4.40 28.28 -16.49
N THR A 14 4.55 27.48 -15.44
CA THR A 14 4.71 28.01 -14.08
C THR A 14 6.10 28.63 -13.93
N PRO A 15 6.24 29.73 -13.17
CA PRO A 15 7.55 30.33 -12.92
C PRO A 15 8.48 29.30 -12.26
N ARG A 16 9.51 28.84 -12.98
CA ARG A 16 10.50 27.90 -12.43
C ARG A 16 11.28 28.60 -11.32
N ALA A 17 11.10 28.17 -10.09
CA ALA A 17 12.03 28.53 -9.01
C ALA A 17 13.43 28.00 -9.39
N LYS A 18 14.47 28.84 -9.22
CA LYS A 18 15.87 28.54 -9.57
C LYS A 18 16.49 27.51 -8.63
N TRP A 19 15.99 26.29 -8.62
CA TRP A 19 16.64 25.16 -7.97
C TRP A 19 17.52 24.43 -8.99
N PRO A 20 18.68 23.89 -8.59
CA PRO A 20 19.50 23.09 -9.49
C PRO A 20 18.68 21.89 -9.97
N GLU A 21 18.37 21.85 -11.26
CA GLU A 21 17.67 20.71 -11.84
C GLU A 21 18.56 19.47 -11.70
N PRO A 22 18.02 18.33 -11.21
CA PRO A 22 18.79 17.10 -11.18
C PRO A 22 19.28 16.77 -12.60
N SER A 23 20.56 16.45 -12.74
CA SER A 23 21.20 16.19 -14.05
C SER A 23 20.58 15.03 -14.82
N THR A 24 19.84 14.16 -14.13
CA THR A 24 19.11 13.01 -14.68
C THR A 24 17.69 12.96 -14.12
N PRO A 25 16.66 12.81 -14.97
CA PRO A 25 15.27 12.73 -14.53
C PRO A 25 15.00 11.45 -13.73
N PHE A 26 14.10 11.52 -12.75
CA PHE A 26 13.82 10.39 -11.85
C PHE A 26 13.22 9.17 -12.56
N SER A 27 12.50 9.39 -13.66
CA SER A 27 11.98 8.33 -14.53
C SER A 27 13.05 7.39 -15.11
N GLN A 28 14.30 7.85 -15.22
CA GLN A 28 15.42 7.03 -15.69
C GLN A 28 16.20 6.35 -14.54
N LEU A 29 15.93 6.75 -13.30
CA LEU A 29 16.56 6.20 -12.11
C LEU A 29 15.76 5.00 -11.58
N ALA A 30 16.45 4.03 -11.01
CA ALA A 30 15.78 2.94 -10.31
C ALA A 30 15.02 3.47 -9.09
N ASN A 31 13.85 2.89 -8.82
CA ASN A 31 13.04 3.29 -7.68
C ASN A 31 13.80 3.09 -6.36
N PRO A 32 13.99 4.15 -5.55
CA PRO A 32 14.73 4.05 -4.28
C PRO A 32 14.09 3.09 -3.29
N LEU A 33 12.77 2.86 -3.38
CA LEU A 33 12.04 1.89 -2.56
C LEU A 33 12.61 0.47 -2.69
N ALA A 34 13.21 0.12 -3.82
CA ALA A 34 13.80 -1.21 -4.04
C ALA A 34 15.02 -1.49 -3.14
N LYS A 35 15.72 -0.44 -2.69
CA LYS A 35 16.91 -0.53 -1.82
C LYS A 35 16.70 0.13 -0.46
N ALA A 36 15.50 0.67 -0.19
CA ALA A 36 15.21 1.39 1.03
C ALA A 36 15.23 0.44 2.25
N SER A 37 15.85 0.90 3.34
CA SER A 37 15.82 0.23 4.63
C SER A 37 14.45 0.39 5.29
N LEU A 38 14.11 -0.48 6.27
CA LEU A 38 12.84 -0.38 7.00
C LEU A 38 12.61 0.99 7.66
N PRO A 39 13.60 1.62 8.33
CA PRO A 39 13.42 2.97 8.88
C PRO A 39 13.12 4.01 7.80
N SER A 40 13.78 3.91 6.64
CA SER A 40 13.54 4.82 5.51
C SER A 40 12.12 4.69 4.96
N ILE A 41 11.58 3.46 4.92
CA ILE A 41 10.19 3.19 4.51
C ILE A 41 9.21 3.78 5.54
N ILE A 42 9.41 3.49 6.83
CA ILE A 42 8.51 3.93 7.92
C ILE A 42 8.48 5.47 8.02
N MET A 43 9.64 6.11 7.94
CA MET A 43 9.75 7.57 7.98
C MET A 43 9.46 8.24 6.63
N ALA A 44 9.11 7.46 5.60
CA ALA A 44 8.95 7.93 4.21
C ALA A 44 10.15 8.75 3.69
N GLN A 45 11.35 8.56 4.21
CA GLN A 45 12.53 9.34 3.79
C GLN A 45 12.92 9.07 2.33
N TRP A 46 12.61 7.89 1.81
CA TRP A 46 12.94 7.51 0.43
C TRP A 46 12.23 8.38 -0.62
N ILE A 47 11.06 8.95 -0.32
CA ILE A 47 10.28 9.79 -1.25
C ILE A 47 10.65 11.27 -1.17
N GLN A 48 11.41 11.66 -0.12
CA GLN A 48 11.75 13.05 0.18
C GLN A 48 12.32 13.85 -1.01
N PRO A 49 13.20 13.29 -1.87
CA PRO A 49 13.71 14.04 -3.02
C PRO A 49 12.60 14.50 -3.98
N MET A 50 11.61 13.65 -4.24
CA MET A 50 10.47 13.99 -5.10
C MET A 50 9.52 14.98 -4.43
N VAL A 51 9.32 14.89 -3.12
CA VAL A 51 8.54 15.87 -2.37
C VAL A 51 9.20 17.25 -2.41
N SER A 52 10.52 17.31 -2.25
CA SER A 52 11.28 18.57 -2.31
C SER A 52 11.26 19.20 -3.71
N LEU A 53 11.31 18.37 -4.76
CA LEU A 53 11.17 18.82 -6.14
C LEU A 53 9.75 19.35 -6.41
N GLY A 54 8.73 18.64 -5.91
CA GLY A 54 7.33 19.02 -6.03
C GLY A 54 6.96 20.31 -5.27
N ALA A 55 7.68 20.63 -4.19
CA ALA A 55 7.54 21.91 -3.50
C ALA A 55 8.11 23.08 -4.33
N SER A 56 9.01 22.79 -5.27
CA SER A 56 9.72 23.78 -6.07
C SER A 56 9.08 24.00 -7.44
N ARG A 57 8.49 22.95 -8.02
CA ARG A 57 7.78 22.99 -9.31
C ARG A 57 6.70 21.93 -9.39
N VAL A 58 5.77 22.08 -10.33
CA VAL A 58 4.81 21.03 -10.67
C VAL A 58 5.58 19.82 -11.20
N LEU A 59 5.31 18.63 -10.64
CA LEU A 59 5.94 17.39 -11.08
C LEU A 59 5.37 16.94 -12.42
N GLU A 60 6.27 16.64 -13.36
CA GLU A 60 5.93 16.02 -14.64
C GLU A 60 6.19 14.51 -14.59
N LYS A 61 5.83 13.77 -15.65
CA LYS A 61 5.96 12.31 -15.69
C LYS A 61 7.42 11.87 -15.55
N GLU A 62 8.35 12.68 -16.06
CA GLU A 62 9.79 12.47 -16.05
C GLU A 62 10.37 12.57 -14.63
N ASP A 63 9.68 13.27 -13.73
CA ASP A 63 10.05 13.49 -12.33
C ASP A 63 9.53 12.39 -11.38
N VAL A 64 8.89 11.35 -11.93
CA VAL A 64 8.35 10.23 -11.14
C VAL A 64 9.17 8.97 -11.42
N TRP A 65 9.62 8.29 -10.36
CA TRP A 65 10.34 7.03 -10.50
C TRP A 65 9.46 5.95 -11.16
N PRO A 66 10.06 5.06 -11.97
CA PRO A 66 9.36 3.88 -12.43
C PRO A 66 8.96 2.99 -11.24
N ILE A 67 7.94 2.14 -11.44
CA ILE A 67 7.55 1.15 -10.44
C ILE A 67 8.68 0.14 -10.19
N CYS A 68 8.73 -0.43 -8.98
CA CYS A 68 9.69 -1.50 -8.70
C CYS A 68 9.41 -2.72 -9.58
N ALA A 69 10.45 -3.41 -10.08
CA ALA A 69 10.29 -4.58 -10.94
C ALA A 69 9.43 -5.70 -10.32
N ARG A 70 9.43 -5.83 -8.98
CA ARG A 70 8.59 -6.78 -8.23
C ARG A 70 7.09 -6.43 -8.26
N ASP A 71 6.77 -5.15 -8.40
CA ASP A 71 5.39 -4.62 -8.44
C ASP A 71 4.86 -4.50 -9.87
N ALA A 72 5.70 -4.71 -10.88
CA ALA A 72 5.27 -4.71 -12.27
C ALA A 72 4.25 -5.83 -12.55
N CYS A 73 3.21 -5.52 -13.33
CA CYS A 73 2.13 -6.47 -13.66
C CYS A 73 2.66 -7.80 -14.22
N ALA A 74 3.67 -7.77 -15.10
CA ALA A 74 4.26 -8.98 -15.66
C ALA A 74 4.86 -9.90 -14.57
N SER A 75 5.57 -9.33 -13.59
CA SER A 75 6.14 -10.07 -12.47
C SER A 75 5.05 -10.61 -11.53
N LEU A 76 4.03 -9.80 -11.24
CA LEU A 76 2.89 -10.19 -10.40
C LEU A 76 2.10 -11.32 -11.03
N GLU A 77 1.84 -11.22 -12.34
CA GLU A 77 1.11 -12.23 -13.10
C GLU A 77 1.88 -13.55 -13.18
N GLN A 78 3.20 -13.49 -13.39
CA GLN A 78 4.05 -14.69 -13.36
C GLN A 78 4.06 -15.36 -11.98
N ARG A 79 4.04 -14.59 -10.88
CA ARG A 79 3.93 -15.14 -9.51
C ARG A 79 2.55 -15.77 -9.29
N PHE A 80 1.49 -15.08 -9.71
CA PHE A 80 0.11 -15.54 -9.56
C PHE A 80 -0.17 -16.83 -10.35
N ARG A 81 0.21 -16.87 -11.64
CA ARG A 81 0.00 -18.04 -12.50
C ARG A 81 0.72 -19.30 -11.99
N ARG A 82 1.82 -19.15 -11.23
CA ARG A 82 2.52 -20.29 -10.61
C ARG A 82 1.71 -20.95 -9.49
N VAL A 83 0.83 -20.20 -8.82
CA VAL A 83 0.06 -20.70 -7.66
C VAL A 83 -1.43 -20.87 -7.95
N TYR A 84 -1.93 -20.28 -9.03
CA TYR A 84 -3.33 -20.35 -9.41
C TYR A 84 -3.68 -21.70 -10.04
N ASP A 85 -4.60 -22.41 -9.39
CA ASP A 85 -5.16 -23.67 -9.88
C ASP A 85 -6.70 -23.59 -9.75
N PRO A 86 -7.44 -23.49 -10.87
CA PRO A 86 -8.90 -23.34 -10.84
C PRO A 86 -9.62 -24.62 -10.42
N SER A 87 -8.99 -25.79 -10.53
CA SER A 87 -9.59 -27.08 -10.19
C SER A 87 -9.42 -27.45 -8.72
N ARG A 88 -8.54 -26.72 -8.01
CA ARG A 88 -8.24 -26.99 -6.61
C ARG A 88 -9.35 -26.49 -5.69
N ARG A 89 -9.94 -27.41 -4.94
CA ARG A 89 -10.87 -27.06 -3.85
C ARG A 89 -10.07 -26.68 -2.61
N HIS A 90 -10.42 -25.54 -2.03
CA HIS A 90 -9.84 -25.06 -0.78
C HIS A 90 -10.82 -25.34 0.39
N PRO A 91 -10.29 -25.52 1.61
CA PRO A 91 -11.14 -25.63 2.80
C PRO A 91 -11.99 -24.36 2.96
N PHE A 92 -13.13 -24.49 3.64
CA PHE A 92 -14.09 -23.39 3.87
C PHE A 92 -14.72 -22.79 2.59
N ASN A 93 -14.76 -23.54 1.47
CA ASN A 93 -15.32 -23.08 0.19
C ASN A 93 -14.72 -21.75 -0.31
N VAL A 94 -13.47 -21.45 0.05
CA VAL A 94 -12.77 -20.27 -0.44
C VAL A 94 -12.57 -20.38 -1.95
N SER A 95 -12.90 -19.31 -2.68
CA SER A 95 -12.69 -19.25 -4.13
C SER A 95 -11.21 -19.50 -4.47
N PRO A 96 -10.89 -20.35 -5.48
CA PRO A 96 -9.52 -20.59 -5.91
C PRO A 96 -8.76 -19.31 -6.27
N LEU A 97 -9.47 -18.28 -6.76
CA LEU A 97 -8.91 -16.97 -7.06
C LEU A 97 -8.45 -16.26 -5.78
N ALA A 98 -9.29 -16.21 -4.75
CA ALA A 98 -8.96 -15.58 -3.48
C ALA A 98 -7.80 -16.31 -2.78
N ALA A 99 -7.79 -17.64 -2.83
CA ALA A 99 -6.68 -18.45 -2.31
C ALA A 99 -5.36 -18.19 -3.06
N ALA A 100 -5.41 -18.03 -4.39
CA ALA A 100 -4.23 -17.70 -5.19
C ALA A 100 -3.70 -16.29 -4.90
N TYR A 101 -4.58 -15.30 -4.68
CA TYR A 101 -4.17 -13.97 -4.22
C TYR A 101 -3.48 -14.03 -2.85
N ALA A 102 -4.10 -14.70 -1.88
CA ALA A 102 -3.54 -14.85 -0.53
C ALA A 102 -2.16 -15.52 -0.57
N ARG A 103 -1.98 -16.56 -1.40
CA ARG A 103 -0.68 -17.22 -1.58
C ARG A 103 0.34 -16.35 -2.31
N THR A 104 -0.08 -15.62 -3.34
CA THR A 104 0.80 -14.74 -4.12
C THR A 104 1.42 -13.67 -3.24
N PHE A 105 0.62 -13.07 -2.36
CA PHE A 105 1.00 -11.98 -1.47
C PHE A 105 1.24 -12.44 -0.01
N GLN A 106 1.43 -13.74 0.25
CA GLN A 106 1.47 -14.29 1.60
C GLN A 106 2.54 -13.66 2.49
N THR A 107 3.72 -13.38 1.91
CA THR A 107 4.84 -12.80 2.65
C THR A 107 4.53 -11.36 3.01
N GLU A 108 4.07 -10.57 2.05
CA GLU A 108 3.68 -9.18 2.26
C GLU A 108 2.52 -9.07 3.27
N LEU A 109 1.51 -9.94 3.15
CA LEU A 109 0.37 -10.00 4.06
C LEU A 109 0.78 -10.40 5.47
N SER A 110 1.72 -11.34 5.62
CA SER A 110 2.22 -11.74 6.95
C SER A 110 2.92 -10.60 7.69
N PHE A 111 3.69 -9.76 7.00
CA PHE A 111 4.31 -8.57 7.60
C PHE A 111 3.29 -7.51 7.98
N VAL A 112 2.24 -7.31 7.16
CA VAL A 112 1.12 -6.42 7.51
C VAL A 112 0.44 -6.93 8.78
N LEU A 113 0.06 -8.21 8.83
CA LEU A 113 -0.59 -8.82 10.00
C LEU A 113 0.29 -8.75 11.26
N LEU A 114 1.58 -9.02 11.15
CA LEU A 114 2.51 -8.89 12.27
C LEU A 114 2.56 -7.44 12.80
N SER A 115 2.60 -6.46 11.88
CA SER A 115 2.60 -5.05 12.25
C SER A 115 1.26 -4.61 12.85
N CYS A 116 0.15 -5.22 12.43
CA CYS A 116 -1.15 -5.03 13.04
C CYS A 116 -1.16 -5.49 14.51
N VAL A 117 -0.63 -6.68 14.80
CA VAL A 117 -0.51 -7.18 16.18
C VAL A 117 0.38 -6.26 17.00
N LEU A 118 1.52 -5.82 16.45
CA LEU A 118 2.41 -4.87 17.13
C LEU A 118 1.71 -3.56 17.49
N TYR A 119 0.88 -3.03 16.57
CA TYR A 119 0.08 -1.84 16.81
C TYR A 119 -0.92 -2.03 17.96
N VAL A 120 -1.69 -3.13 17.96
CA VAL A 120 -2.67 -3.43 19.02
C VAL A 120 -1.97 -3.60 20.38
N VAL A 121 -0.84 -4.29 20.43
CA VAL A 121 -0.04 -4.45 21.66
C VAL A 121 0.49 -3.10 22.15
N ALA A 122 0.95 -2.23 21.25
CA ALA A 122 1.41 -0.90 21.62
C ALA A 122 0.28 -0.03 22.19
N LEU A 123 -0.94 -0.07 21.61
CA LEU A 123 -2.12 0.61 22.14
C LEU A 123 -2.53 0.07 23.52
N ALA A 124 -2.52 -1.26 23.69
CA ALA A 124 -2.81 -1.87 24.98
C ALA A 124 -1.80 -1.41 26.05
N LEU A 125 -0.50 -1.42 25.71
CA LEU A 125 0.55 -0.93 26.58
C LEU A 125 0.33 0.54 26.97
N GLN A 126 -0.04 1.41 26.02
CA GLN A 126 -0.36 2.81 26.33
C GLN A 126 -1.47 2.94 27.37
N SER A 127 -2.53 2.12 27.30
CA SER A 127 -3.61 2.13 28.30
C SER A 127 -3.10 1.78 29.69
N TYR A 128 -2.29 0.72 29.83
CA TYR A 128 -1.69 0.34 31.11
C TYR A 128 -0.71 1.38 31.64
N VAL A 129 0.10 1.98 30.77
CA VAL A 129 1.03 3.05 31.16
C VAL A 129 0.27 4.29 31.61
N ALA A 130 -0.82 4.66 30.93
CA ALA A 130 -1.69 5.75 31.37
C ALA A 130 -2.29 5.50 32.75
N GLN A 131 -2.75 4.27 33.03
CA GLN A 131 -3.23 3.90 34.37
C GLN A 131 -2.12 4.01 35.43
N ALA A 132 -0.91 3.52 35.12
CA ALA A 132 0.23 3.62 36.04
C ALA A 132 0.66 5.06 36.31
N ILE A 133 0.53 5.95 35.33
CA ILE A 133 0.75 7.39 35.50
C ILE A 133 -0.28 7.97 36.48
N LEU A 134 -1.56 7.61 36.35
CA LEU A 134 -2.61 8.07 37.27
C LEU A 134 -2.37 7.56 38.70
N GLN A 135 -2.00 6.29 38.86
CA GLN A 135 -1.65 5.72 40.17
C GLN A 135 -0.46 6.46 40.80
N PHE A 136 0.58 6.72 40.01
CA PHE A 136 1.73 7.49 40.47
C PHE A 136 1.36 8.92 40.91
N LEU A 137 0.43 9.58 40.22
CA LEU A 137 -0.04 10.92 40.59
C LEU A 137 -0.94 10.93 41.84
N ASN A 138 -1.56 9.81 42.19
CA ASN A 138 -2.41 9.64 43.37
C ASN A 138 -1.63 9.12 44.60
N ASP A 139 -0.29 9.05 44.51
CA ASP A 139 0.58 8.42 45.53
C ASP A 139 0.23 6.95 45.83
N GLU A 140 -0.34 6.24 44.85
CA GLU A 140 -0.63 4.80 44.92
C GLU A 140 0.53 3.96 44.35
N GLU A 141 0.65 2.71 44.81
CA GLU A 141 1.58 1.75 44.22
C GLU A 141 1.14 1.44 42.77
N ASN A 142 2.03 1.71 41.82
CA ASN A 142 1.69 1.55 40.42
C ASN A 142 1.93 0.13 39.89
N LEU A 143 1.20 -0.23 38.83
CA LEU A 143 1.26 -1.55 38.21
C LEU A 143 2.69 -2.02 37.85
N PHE A 144 3.57 -1.09 37.47
CA PHE A 144 4.94 -1.38 37.04
C PHE A 144 5.98 -1.29 38.18
N HIS A 145 5.58 -0.94 39.40
CA HIS A 145 6.43 -0.69 40.57
C HIS A 145 7.57 0.31 40.29
N ILE A 146 7.31 1.33 39.46
CA ILE A 146 8.27 2.38 39.05
C ILE A 146 8.09 3.61 39.93
N SER A 147 9.11 3.97 40.71
CA SER A 147 9.06 5.14 41.60
C SER A 147 9.29 6.49 40.92
N SER A 148 9.61 6.51 39.61
CA SER A 148 9.93 7.74 38.87
C SER A 148 8.95 7.98 37.73
N GLY A 149 8.18 9.06 37.81
CA GLY A 149 7.24 9.47 36.76
C GLY A 149 7.89 9.72 35.39
N TYR A 150 9.18 10.10 35.35
CA TYR A 150 9.92 10.29 34.10
C TYR A 150 10.02 8.99 33.27
N TRP A 151 10.18 7.84 33.93
CA TRP A 151 10.22 6.55 33.24
C TRP A 151 8.86 6.16 32.66
N LEU A 152 7.77 6.47 33.38
CA LEU A 152 6.41 6.25 32.88
C LEU A 152 6.12 7.12 31.63
N MET A 153 6.56 8.38 31.63
CA MET A 153 6.46 9.26 30.46
C MET A 153 7.28 8.76 29.27
N ALA A 154 8.50 8.29 29.53
CA ALA A 154 9.37 7.72 28.48
C ALA A 154 8.74 6.46 27.87
N MET A 155 8.18 5.57 28.69
CA MET A 155 7.44 4.39 28.22
C MET A 155 6.23 4.76 27.39
N MET A 156 5.44 5.76 27.81
CA MET A 156 4.28 6.24 27.06
C MET A 156 4.68 6.80 25.69
N THR A 157 5.80 7.54 25.65
CA THR A 157 6.30 8.12 24.40
C THR A 157 6.82 7.04 23.46
N LEU A 158 7.58 6.06 23.99
CA LEU A 158 8.11 4.97 23.19
C LEU A 158 6.99 4.07 22.63
N SER A 159 5.99 3.72 23.43
CA SER A 159 4.83 2.95 22.98
C SER A 159 4.04 3.71 21.91
N SER A 160 3.87 5.03 22.08
CA SER A 160 3.24 5.90 21.07
C SER A 160 4.01 5.93 19.75
N LEU A 161 5.33 6.04 19.81
CA LEU A 161 6.17 6.04 18.61
C LEU A 161 6.07 4.69 17.88
N VAL A 162 6.14 3.58 18.60
CA VAL A 162 5.97 2.23 18.03
C VAL A 162 4.59 2.08 17.39
N ALA A 163 3.53 2.53 18.05
CA ALA A 163 2.17 2.48 17.51
C ALA A 163 2.05 3.27 16.19
N VAL A 164 2.55 4.51 16.15
CA VAL A 164 2.52 5.35 14.94
C VAL A 164 3.37 4.74 13.81
N CYS A 165 4.55 4.22 14.11
CA CYS A 165 5.39 3.57 13.11
C CYS A 165 4.74 2.30 12.53
N ALA A 166 4.16 1.46 13.39
CA ALA A 166 3.46 0.25 12.96
C ALA A 166 2.24 0.60 12.09
N LEU A 167 1.46 1.59 12.49
CA LEU A 167 0.28 2.04 11.74
C LEU A 167 0.64 2.57 10.36
N ASN A 168 1.66 3.44 10.26
CA ASN A 168 2.15 3.95 8.97
C ASN A 168 2.64 2.83 8.06
N TYR A 169 3.37 1.85 8.62
CA TYR A 169 3.83 0.69 7.85
C TYR A 169 2.66 -0.15 7.33
N VAL A 170 1.64 -0.39 8.16
CA VAL A 170 0.41 -1.11 7.76
C VAL A 170 -0.27 -0.39 6.60
N PHE A 171 -0.51 0.92 6.72
CA PHE A 171 -1.15 1.70 5.65
C PHE A 171 -0.35 1.68 4.35
N PHE A 172 0.95 1.95 4.42
CA PHE A 172 1.81 1.98 3.24
C PHE A 172 1.85 0.61 2.54
N SER A 173 2.08 -0.45 3.31
CA SER A 173 2.19 -1.81 2.79
C SER A 173 0.85 -2.31 2.24
N ALA A 174 -0.26 -2.09 2.96
CA ALA A 174 -1.59 -2.47 2.50
C ALA A 174 -1.99 -1.72 1.22
N SER A 175 -1.69 -0.43 1.12
CA SER A 175 -1.97 0.37 -0.09
C SER A 175 -1.17 -0.13 -1.29
N ARG A 176 0.12 -0.45 -1.10
CA ARG A 176 0.97 -1.01 -2.15
C ARG A 176 0.47 -2.39 -2.60
N ILE A 177 0.13 -3.28 -1.67
CA ILE A 177 -0.43 -4.61 -2.00
C ILE A 177 -1.77 -4.44 -2.72
N GLY A 178 -2.64 -3.55 -2.26
CA GLY A 178 -3.93 -3.27 -2.89
C GLY A 178 -3.76 -2.78 -4.32
N ALA A 179 -2.86 -1.83 -4.57
CA ALA A 179 -2.59 -1.31 -5.91
C ALA A 179 -2.07 -2.40 -6.86
N ASN A 180 -1.20 -3.28 -6.34
CA ASN A 180 -0.72 -4.45 -7.06
C ASN A 180 -1.85 -5.45 -7.37
N MET A 181 -2.72 -5.74 -6.41
CA MET A 181 -3.88 -6.62 -6.61
C MET A 181 -4.87 -6.04 -7.63
N ARG A 182 -5.16 -4.74 -7.57
CA ARG A 182 -5.99 -4.03 -8.55
C ARG A 182 -5.43 -4.17 -9.96
N SER A 183 -4.16 -3.81 -10.13
CA SER A 183 -3.50 -3.81 -11.44
C SER A 183 -3.39 -5.22 -12.03
N LEU A 184 -3.11 -6.21 -11.17
CA LEU A 184 -3.10 -7.62 -11.56
C LEU A 184 -4.49 -8.11 -11.97
N THR A 185 -5.53 -7.78 -11.20
CA THR A 185 -6.92 -8.15 -11.55
C THR A 185 -7.31 -7.57 -12.91
N MET A 186 -6.98 -6.30 -13.16
CA MET A 186 -7.24 -5.65 -14.45
C MET A 186 -6.52 -6.36 -15.59
N SER A 187 -5.24 -6.72 -15.41
CA SER A 187 -4.46 -7.51 -16.40
C SER A 187 -5.12 -8.85 -16.70
N LEU A 188 -5.52 -9.60 -15.67
CA LEU A 188 -6.13 -10.92 -15.81
C LEU A 188 -7.49 -10.87 -16.49
N VAL A 189 -8.34 -9.90 -16.14
CA VAL A 189 -9.64 -9.70 -16.79
C VAL A 189 -9.44 -9.34 -18.26
N PHE A 190 -8.44 -8.50 -18.57
CA PHE A 190 -8.14 -8.10 -19.95
C PHE A 190 -7.63 -9.28 -20.78
N ASP A 191 -6.67 -10.04 -20.26
CA ASP A 191 -6.15 -11.25 -20.92
C ASP A 191 -7.26 -12.27 -21.16
N LYS A 192 -8.16 -12.45 -20.18
CA LYS A 192 -9.30 -13.36 -20.31
C LYS A 192 -10.31 -12.88 -21.34
N ALA A 193 -10.61 -11.58 -21.37
CA ALA A 193 -11.54 -10.99 -22.33
C ALA A 193 -11.09 -11.21 -23.78
N LEU A 194 -9.79 -11.07 -24.05
CA LEU A 194 -9.21 -11.31 -25.38
C LEU A 194 -9.26 -12.78 -25.82
N LYS A 195 -9.27 -13.72 -24.86
CA LYS A 195 -9.23 -15.18 -25.11
C LYS A 195 -10.58 -15.88 -25.01
N LEU A 196 -11.66 -15.15 -24.70
CA LEU A 196 -13.01 -15.70 -24.66
C LEU A 196 -13.45 -16.20 -26.05
N SER A 197 -14.09 -17.38 -26.08
CA SER A 197 -14.76 -17.90 -27.27
C SER A 197 -15.93 -17.01 -27.66
N SER A 198 -16.39 -17.09 -28.92
CA SER A 198 -17.55 -16.29 -29.36
C SER A 198 -18.81 -16.58 -28.55
N ALA A 199 -19.03 -17.83 -28.14
CA ALA A 199 -20.18 -18.22 -27.32
C ALA A 199 -20.08 -17.62 -25.92
N ALA A 200 -18.96 -17.83 -25.20
CA ALA A 200 -18.77 -17.28 -23.86
C ALA A 200 -18.68 -15.75 -23.84
N ARG A 201 -18.28 -15.12 -24.95
CA ARG A 201 -18.28 -13.65 -25.10
C ARG A 201 -19.69 -13.08 -25.21
N GLN A 202 -20.67 -13.83 -25.72
CA GLN A 202 -22.06 -13.37 -25.77
C GLN A 202 -22.69 -13.32 -24.38
N ASP A 203 -22.17 -14.08 -23.42
CA ASP A 203 -22.62 -14.08 -22.02
C ASP A 203 -22.18 -12.83 -21.24
N TYR A 204 -21.25 -12.03 -21.78
CA TYR A 204 -20.73 -10.83 -21.14
C TYR A 204 -20.79 -9.63 -22.08
N THR A 205 -21.46 -8.57 -21.63
CA THR A 205 -21.46 -7.28 -22.32
C THR A 205 -20.14 -6.55 -22.12
N THR A 206 -19.79 -5.65 -23.06
CA THR A 206 -18.64 -4.75 -22.92
C THR A 206 -18.71 -3.92 -21.63
N GLY A 207 -19.93 -3.54 -21.20
CA GLY A 207 -20.16 -2.79 -19.97
C GLY A 207 -19.83 -3.60 -18.70
N GLU A 208 -20.17 -4.89 -18.68
CA GLU A 208 -19.83 -5.78 -17.55
C GLU A 208 -18.31 -6.00 -17.45
N VAL A 209 -17.63 -6.20 -18.57
CA VAL A 209 -16.16 -6.30 -18.59
C VAL A 209 -15.49 -5.01 -18.11
N LEU A 210 -16.01 -3.85 -18.53
CA LEU A 210 -15.52 -2.55 -18.06
C LEU A 210 -15.77 -2.36 -16.55
N THR A 211 -16.92 -2.82 -16.05
CA THR A 211 -17.26 -2.78 -14.62
C THR A 211 -16.29 -3.65 -13.82
N LEU A 212 -15.98 -4.86 -14.31
CA LEU A 212 -14.97 -5.74 -13.71
C LEU A 212 -13.60 -5.08 -13.64
N MET A 213 -13.18 -4.36 -14.69
CA MET A 213 -11.87 -3.69 -14.73
C MET A 213 -11.79 -2.42 -13.89
N SER A 214 -12.91 -1.76 -13.62
CA SER A 214 -12.94 -0.45 -12.94
C SER A 214 -13.46 -0.55 -11.50
N VAL A 215 -14.73 -0.93 -11.33
CA VAL A 215 -15.43 -0.94 -10.05
C VAL A 215 -15.00 -2.14 -9.20
N ASP A 216 -14.94 -3.34 -9.78
CA ASP A 216 -14.62 -4.53 -8.98
C ASP A 216 -13.14 -4.57 -8.58
N THR A 217 -12.23 -4.09 -9.43
CA THR A 217 -10.82 -3.93 -9.05
C THR A 217 -10.63 -2.86 -7.96
N GLU A 218 -11.48 -1.82 -7.92
CA GLU A 218 -11.51 -0.85 -6.82
C GLU A 218 -11.95 -1.49 -5.52
N ARG A 219 -12.97 -2.33 -5.56
CA ARG A 219 -13.39 -3.10 -4.38
C ARG A 219 -12.26 -4.00 -3.86
N VAL A 220 -11.49 -4.63 -4.74
CA VAL A 220 -10.31 -5.43 -4.36
C VAL A 220 -9.23 -4.56 -3.68
N PHE A 221 -8.97 -3.36 -4.22
CA PHE A 221 -8.06 -2.39 -3.61
C PHE A 221 -8.52 -1.98 -2.21
N LEU A 222 -9.79 -1.58 -2.09
CA LEU A 222 -10.38 -1.15 -0.83
C LEU A 222 -10.42 -2.27 0.20
N LEU A 223 -10.72 -3.51 -0.22
CA LEU A 223 -10.69 -4.68 0.66
C LEU A 223 -9.31 -4.87 1.28
N MET A 224 -8.24 -4.68 0.51
CA MET A 224 -6.87 -4.82 1.04
C MET A 224 -6.51 -3.69 2.01
N ILE A 225 -6.92 -2.45 1.73
CA ILE A 225 -6.61 -1.31 2.60
C ILE A 225 -7.43 -1.32 3.88
N GLN A 226 -8.72 -1.63 3.79
CA GLN A 226 -9.65 -1.64 4.90
C GLN A 226 -9.64 -2.96 5.68
N GLY A 227 -9.22 -4.05 5.05
CA GLY A 227 -9.16 -5.38 5.64
C GLY A 227 -8.49 -5.41 7.02
N PRO A 228 -7.29 -4.83 7.20
CA PRO A 228 -6.64 -4.76 8.51
C PRO A 228 -7.51 -4.15 9.61
N TRP A 229 -8.31 -3.12 9.30
CA TRP A 229 -9.18 -2.45 10.27
C TRP A 229 -10.33 -3.33 10.74
N LEU A 230 -10.89 -4.16 9.85
CA LEU A 230 -11.94 -5.12 10.18
C LEU A 230 -11.49 -6.19 11.18
N PHE A 231 -10.18 -6.47 11.24
CA PHE A 231 -9.61 -7.41 12.21
C PHE A 231 -9.19 -6.74 13.53
N MET A 232 -9.00 -5.42 13.53
CA MET A 232 -8.56 -4.66 14.72
C MET A 232 -9.71 -4.07 15.54
N GLY A 233 -10.86 -3.77 14.91
CA GLY A 233 -12.04 -3.20 15.57
C GLY A 233 -12.94 -4.28 16.17
#